data_AF-A0A6M3LFR7-F1
#
_entry.id   AF-A0A6M3LFR7-F1
#
_cell.length_a   1.000
_cell.length_b   1.000
_cell.length_c   1.000
_cell.angle_alpha   90.00
_cell.angle_beta   90.00
_cell.angle_gamma   90.00
#
_symmetry.space_group_name_H-M   'P 1'
#
loop_
_entity.id
_entity.type
_entity.pdbx_description
1 polymer ?
#
loop_
_entity_poly.entity_id
_entity_poly.type
_entity_poly.pdbx_seq_one_letter_code
_entity_poly.pdbx_strand_id
1 'polypeptide(L)'
;MVGVEWKVLGDCLKTVHLYGTFAGGTVVLQGSNEDTPTNWVTLKNYNETGISFNTAALETIAENPKYIRPALSGGAPTTDVTVVISFRHDYK
;
A
#
# COMPACT_ATOMS: atom_id res chain seq x y z
N MET A 1 -20.33 27.07 2.55
CA MET A 1 -20.67 25.96 3.46
C MET A 1 -19.62 24.89 3.23
N VAL A 2 -18.82 24.53 4.23
CA VAL A 2 -17.86 23.42 4.08
C VAL A 2 -18.64 22.14 4.34
N GLY A 3 -18.86 21.34 3.31
CA GLY A 3 -19.52 20.04 3.43
C GLY A 3 -18.51 18.98 3.83
N VAL A 4 -18.87 18.14 4.80
CA VAL A 4 -18.14 16.89 5.11
C VAL A 4 -19.02 15.75 4.62
N GLU A 5 -18.58 15.05 3.58
CA GLU A 5 -19.23 13.84 3.08
C GLU A 5 -18.62 12.62 3.78
N TRP A 6 -19.46 11.77 4.36
CA TRP A 6 -19.05 10.54 5.01
C TRP A 6 -19.41 9.34 4.14
N LYS A 7 -18.42 8.50 3.84
CA LYS A 7 -18.61 7.22 3.16
C LYS A 7 -17.89 6.13 3.95
N VAL A 8 -18.65 5.16 4.45
CA VAL A 8 -18.09 3.99 5.15
C VAL A 8 -17.79 2.91 4.12
N LEU A 9 -16.54 2.46 4.08
CA LEU A 9 -16.10 1.31 3.30
C LEU A 9 -15.69 0.22 4.29
N GLY A 10 -16.11 -1.03 4.06
CA GLY A 10 -15.85 -2.15 4.97
C GLY A 10 -14.36 -2.51 5.11
N ASP A 11 -14.02 -3.17 6.21
CA ASP A 11 -12.68 -3.63 6.54
C ASP A 11 -12.44 -5.07 6.06
N CYS A 12 -11.36 -5.25 5.30
CA CYS A 12 -10.86 -6.57 4.92
C CYS A 12 -9.35 -6.60 5.19
N LEU A 13 -8.91 -7.64 5.91
CA LEU A 13 -7.50 -7.85 6.24
C LEU A 13 -6.74 -8.26 4.98
N LYS A 14 -5.71 -7.47 4.66
CA LYS A 14 -4.86 -7.66 3.48
C LYS A 14 -3.41 -7.77 3.92
N THR A 15 -2.62 -8.48 3.14
CA THR A 15 -1.16 -8.53 3.25
C THR A 15 -0.53 -8.03 1.96
N VAL A 16 0.65 -7.43 2.08
CA VAL A 16 1.54 -7.10 0.97
C VAL A 16 2.81 -7.94 1.05
N HIS A 17 3.24 -8.50 -0.08
CA HIS A 17 4.54 -9.13 -0.25
C HIS A 17 5.33 -8.33 -1.29
N LEU A 18 6.54 -7.89 -0.91
CA LEU A 18 7.48 -7.22 -1.79
C LEU A 18 8.73 -8.10 -1.94
N TYR A 19 9.20 -8.30 -3.17
CA TYR A 19 10.41 -9.06 -3.44
C TYR A 19 11.04 -8.63 -4.77
N GLY A 20 12.30 -8.99 -4.98
CA GLY A 20 13.09 -8.61 -6.15
C GLY A 20 14.33 -7.77 -5.78
N THR A 21 14.83 -7.02 -6.75
CA THR A 21 16.03 -6.19 -6.62
C THR A 21 15.63 -4.75 -6.35
N PHE A 22 15.89 -4.26 -5.13
CA PHE A 22 15.57 -2.89 -4.73
C PHE A 22 16.62 -1.86 -5.19
N ALA A 23 17.88 -2.28 -5.39
CA ALA A 23 19.00 -1.44 -5.86
C ALA A 23 19.08 -0.04 -5.22
N GLY A 24 18.89 0.04 -3.90
CA GLY A 24 18.90 1.29 -3.12
C GLY A 24 17.59 2.08 -3.13
N GLY A 25 16.57 1.59 -3.83
CA GLY A 25 15.22 2.13 -3.85
C GLY A 25 14.42 1.71 -2.62
N THR A 26 13.46 2.56 -2.26
CA THR A 26 12.48 2.30 -1.21
C THR A 26 11.09 2.24 -1.83
N VAL A 27 10.38 1.14 -1.59
CA VAL A 27 8.99 0.99 -2.02
C VAL A 27 8.08 1.29 -0.84
N VAL A 28 7.15 2.22 -1.05
CA VAL A 28 6.06 2.50 -0.13
C VAL A 28 4.74 2.01 -0.72
N LEU A 29 3.84 1.54 0.14
CA LEU A 29 2.47 1.25 -0.27
C LEU A 29 1.60 2.46 0.05
N GLN A 30 0.88 2.98 -0.95
CA GLN A 30 0.05 4.16 -0.81
C GLN A 30 -1.41 3.86 -1.14
N GLY A 31 -2.32 4.67 -0.63
CA GLY A 31 -3.71 4.65 -1.07
C GLY A 31 -4.43 5.98 -1.02
N SER A 32 -5.64 5.99 -1.59
CA SER A 32 -6.50 7.17 -1.71
C SER A 32 -7.98 6.77 -1.74
N ASN A 33 -8.84 7.63 -1.19
CA ASN A 33 -10.30 7.51 -1.24
C ASN A 33 -10.97 8.58 -2.12
N GLU A 34 -10.19 9.43 -2.77
CA GLU A 34 -10.72 10.42 -3.73
C GLU A 34 -11.21 9.70 -4.98
N ASP A 35 -12.33 10.14 -5.56
CA ASP A 35 -12.86 9.51 -6.78
C ASP A 35 -11.91 9.63 -7.98
N THR A 36 -11.14 10.71 -8.03
CA THR A 36 -9.99 10.89 -8.90
C THR A 36 -8.76 11.04 -8.00
N PRO A 37 -7.92 10.00 -7.81
CA PRO A 37 -6.89 10.00 -6.79
C PRO A 37 -5.72 10.94 -7.14
N THR A 38 -5.73 12.12 -6.52
CA THR A 38 -4.67 13.13 -6.62
C THR A 38 -3.77 13.12 -5.38
N ASN A 39 -4.36 12.89 -4.20
CA ASN A 39 -3.65 12.77 -2.94
C ASN A 39 -3.44 11.29 -2.58
N TRP A 40 -2.17 10.93 -2.38
CA TRP A 40 -1.74 9.57 -2.04
C TRP A 40 -1.02 9.57 -0.70
N VAL A 41 -1.50 8.77 0.24
CA VAL A 41 -0.95 8.67 1.60
C VAL A 41 -0.35 7.29 1.80
N THR A 42 0.81 7.23 2.45
CA THR A 42 1.45 5.96 2.83
C THR A 42 0.55 5.19 3.79
N LEU A 43 0.23 3.95 3.41
CA LEU A 43 -0.57 3.06 4.24
C LEU A 43 0.23 2.57 5.44
N LYS A 44 -0.47 2.18 6.50
CA LYS A 44 0.09 1.74 7.76
C LYS A 44 -0.16 0.25 8.00
N ASN A 45 0.74 -0.35 8.76
CA ASN A 45 0.53 -1.66 9.39
C ASN A 45 -0.21 -1.52 10.73
N TYR A 46 -0.42 -2.64 11.43
CA TYR A 46 -1.09 -2.66 12.74
C TYR A 46 -0.36 -1.92 13.85
N ASN A 47 0.94 -1.68 13.70
CA ASN A 47 1.75 -0.93 14.64
C ASN A 47 1.77 0.57 14.28
N GLU A 48 0.83 1.01 13.44
CA GLU A 48 0.68 2.37 12.91
C GLU A 48 1.91 2.90 12.17
N THR A 49 2.82 2.00 11.79
CA THR A 49 4.04 2.31 11.06
C THR A 49 3.75 2.27 9.57
N GLY A 50 4.29 3.24 8.83
CA GLY A 50 4.13 3.29 7.38
C GLY A 50 4.75 2.07 6.69
N ILE A 51 4.03 1.50 5.74
CA ILE A 51 4.49 0.38 4.91
C ILE A 51 5.52 0.93 3.92
N SER A 52 6.79 0.75 4.28
CA SER A 52 7.96 1.28 3.57
C SER A 52 9.11 0.30 3.70
N PHE A 53 9.56 -0.27 2.59
CA PHE A 53 10.59 -1.30 2.59
C PHE A 53 11.65 -1.05 1.52
N ASN A 54 12.91 -1.31 1.87
CA ASN A 54 14.07 -1.28 0.98
C ASN A 54 14.67 -2.68 0.75
N THR A 55 14.00 -3.71 1.26
CA THR A 55 14.33 -5.13 1.16
C THR A 55 13.04 -5.94 1.05
N ALA A 56 13.14 -7.22 0.68
CA ALA A 56 11.99 -8.10 0.57
C ALA A 56 11.29 -8.26 1.94
N ALA A 57 9.96 -8.16 1.95
CA ALA A 57 9.17 -8.18 3.18
C ALA A 57 7.73 -8.66 2.92
N LEU A 58 7.14 -9.30 3.92
CA LEU A 58 5.71 -9.60 4.00
C LEU A 58 5.14 -8.84 5.20
N GLU A 59 4.09 -8.06 4.98
CA GLU A 59 3.50 -7.22 6.04
C GLU A 59 1.98 -7.12 5.88
N THR A 60 1.29 -6.87 6.99
CA THR A 60 -0.15 -6.64 7.05
C THR A 60 -0.49 -5.18 6.75
N ILE A 61 -1.56 -4.98 5.99
CA ILE A 61 -2.09 -3.65 5.68
C ILE A 61 -3.30 -3.41 6.59
N ALA A 62 -3.21 -2.42 7.48
CA ALA A 62 -4.31 -2.09 8.38
C ALA A 62 -5.45 -1.35 7.68
N GLU A 63 -5.15 -0.61 6.61
CA GLU A 63 -6.11 0.26 5.91
C GLU A 63 -6.68 -0.39 4.64
N ASN A 64 -7.89 0.03 4.23
CA ASN A 64 -8.58 -0.48 3.04
C ASN A 64 -9.12 0.65 2.15
N PRO A 65 -8.26 1.53 1.60
CA PRO A 65 -8.72 2.61 0.74
C PRO A 65 -9.21 2.09 -0.62
N LYS A 66 -10.02 2.89 -1.31
CA LYS A 66 -10.59 2.59 -2.64
C LYS A 66 -9.51 2.31 -3.68
N TYR A 67 -8.42 3.07 -3.65
CA TYR A 67 -7.27 2.90 -4.54
C TYR A 67 -6.03 2.58 -3.74
N ILE A 68 -5.26 1.59 -4.19
CA ILE A 68 -3.96 1.21 -3.62
C ILE A 68 -2.94 1.14 -4.74
N ARG A 69 -1.73 1.66 -4.51
CA ARG A 69 -0.60 1.54 -5.43
C ARG A 69 0.73 1.40 -4.68
N PRO A 70 1.71 0.66 -5.24
CA PRO A 70 3.10 0.83 -4.84
C PRO A 70 3.66 2.14 -5.43
N ALA A 71 4.60 2.76 -4.72
CA ALA A 71 5.42 3.84 -5.24
C ALA A 71 6.88 3.59 -4.88
N LEU A 72 7.77 3.71 -5.85
CA LEU A 72 9.21 3.58 -5.68
C LEU A 72 9.84 4.99 -5.58
N SER A 73 10.74 5.18 -4.62
CA SER A 73 11.60 6.35 -4.55
C SER A 73 13.07 5.92 -4.60
N GLY A 74 13.86 6.62 -5.42
CA GLY A 74 15.24 6.25 -5.70
C GLY A 74 15.34 4.96 -6.52
N GLY A 75 16.45 4.23 -6.34
CA GLY A 75 16.77 3.02 -7.08
C GLY A 75 17.66 3.27 -8.29
N ALA A 76 18.50 2.28 -8.62
CA ALA A 76 19.31 2.27 -9.84
C ALA A 76 18.50 1.70 -11.04
N PRO A 77 19.00 1.80 -12.29
CA PRO A 77 18.34 1.20 -13.45
C PRO A 77 18.14 -0.32 -13.37
N THR A 78 18.82 -1.00 -12.45
CA THR A 78 18.67 -2.43 -12.14
C THR A 78 17.58 -2.72 -11.11
N THR A 79 16.80 -1.71 -10.70
CA THR A 79 15.66 -1.89 -9.78
C THR A 79 14.56 -2.66 -10.47
N ASP A 80 14.18 -3.79 -9.89
CA ASP A 80 13.10 -4.66 -10.36
C ASP A 80 12.41 -5.28 -9.14
N VAL A 81 11.31 -4.67 -8.71
CA VAL A 81 10.58 -5.06 -7.50
C VAL A 81 9.16 -5.46 -7.88
N THR A 82 8.76 -6.65 -7.46
CA THR A 82 7.38 -7.12 -7.55
C THR A 82 6.66 -6.86 -6.23
N VAL A 83 5.42 -6.35 -6.33
CA VAL A 83 4.53 -6.10 -5.18
C VAL A 83 3.23 -6.85 -5.39
N VAL A 84 2.91 -7.75 -4.46
CA VAL A 84 1.69 -8.55 -4.48
C VAL A 84 0.85 -8.20 -3.27
N ILE A 85 -0.41 -7.81 -3.52
CA ILE A 85 -1.40 -7.62 -2.46
C ILE A 85 -2.36 -8.80 -2.50
N SER A 86 -2.63 -9.37 -1.34
CA SER A 86 -3.59 -10.45 -1.21
C SER A 86 -4.46 -10.20 0.00
N PHE A 87 -5.74 -10.49 -0.13
CA PHE A 87 -6.62 -10.73 1.01
C PHE A 87 -6.92 -12.22 1.03
N ARG A 88 -7.17 -12.75 2.22
CA ARG A 88 -7.77 -14.07 2.31
C ARG A 88 -9.20 -13.96 1.80
N HIS A 89 -9.44 -14.44 0.60
CA HIS A 89 -10.79 -14.77 0.18
C HIS A 89 -11.11 -16.11 0.84
N ASP A 90 -12.02 -16.13 1.80
CA ASP A 90 -12.49 -17.39 2.39
C ASP A 90 -13.12 -18.24 1.30
N TYR A 91 -12.35 -19.18 0.74
CA TYR A 91 -12.83 -20.20 -0.16
C TYR A 91 -13.31 -21.38 0.70
N LYS A 92 -14.59 -21.73 0.54
CA LYS A 92 -15.19 -22.95 1.12
C LYS A 92 -14.62 -24.21 0.47
#